data_AF-A0A9Q4D6F8-F1
#
_entry.id   AF-A0A9Q4D6F8-F1
#
_cell.length_a   1.000
_cell.length_b   1.000
_cell.length_c   1.000
_cell.angle_alpha   90.00
_cell.angle_beta   90.00
_cell.angle_gamma   90.00
#
_symmetry.space_group_name_H-M   'P 1'
#
loop_
_entity.id
_entity.type
_entity.pdbx_description
1 polymer ?
#
loop_
_entity_poly.entity_id
_entity_poly.type
_entity_poly.pdbx_seq_one_letter_code
_entity_poly.pdbx_strand_id
1 'polypeptide(L)'
;MLSLLIYVFVTSITPRPSNLFMTNATRIYGFRDGKNFIFGILSGFVFLGLISYIAVLLFSNYIQYIETPLKYLGFIYLLYLSYKIFTSTNGKTTSKAYKSFKSGFILQVLNMKSLLFFITLVGAFIILMATGSTWVLIDLVVSLLIGWACLLIWAFAGSVLNEWLTRHQTAFNIVMALLILYSAISIFI
;
A
#
# COMPACT_ATOMS: atom_id res chain seq x y z
N MET A 1 7.67 -19.56 7.52
CA MET A 1 7.10 -19.51 6.15
C MET A 1 5.58 -19.28 6.15
N LEU A 2 4.75 -20.17 6.70
CA LEU A 2 3.28 -19.99 6.66
C LEU A 2 2.79 -18.68 7.31
N SER A 3 3.34 -18.32 8.48
CA SER A 3 3.02 -17.06 9.17
C SER A 3 3.36 -15.82 8.34
N LEU A 4 4.51 -15.82 7.67
CA LEU A 4 4.94 -14.76 6.74
C LEU A 4 3.94 -14.64 5.58
N LEU A 5 3.57 -15.76 4.95
CA LEU A 5 2.65 -15.76 3.82
C LEU A 5 1.27 -15.21 4.21
N ILE A 6 0.74 -15.65 5.36
CA ILE A 6 -0.52 -15.14 5.91
C ILE A 6 -0.42 -13.64 6.19
N TYR A 7 0.66 -13.21 6.85
CA TYR A 7 0.88 -11.80 7.16
C TYR A 7 0.92 -10.95 5.89
N VAL A 8 1.73 -11.33 4.89
CA VAL A 8 1.84 -10.60 3.62
C VAL A 8 0.51 -10.54 2.89
N PHE A 9 -0.19 -11.68 2.79
CA PHE A 9 -1.47 -11.72 2.09
C PHE A 9 -2.53 -10.85 2.76
N VAL A 10 -2.75 -11.03 4.07
CA VAL A 10 -3.78 -10.30 4.84
C VAL A 10 -3.49 -8.81 4.82
N THR A 11 -2.25 -8.40 5.09
CA THR A 11 -1.89 -6.97 5.09
C THR A 11 -1.91 -6.35 3.70
N SER A 12 -1.61 -7.14 2.65
CA SER A 12 -1.58 -6.64 1.28
C SER A 12 -2.99 -6.51 0.67
N ILE A 13 -3.87 -7.47 0.94
CA ILE A 13 -5.26 -7.42 0.44
C ILE A 13 -6.09 -6.39 1.18
N THR A 14 -5.75 -6.10 2.45
CA THR A 14 -6.39 -5.05 3.26
C THR A 14 -6.38 -3.71 2.50
N PRO A 15 -7.51 -2.97 2.50
CA PRO A 15 -7.61 -1.65 1.88
C PRO A 15 -6.52 -0.70 2.37
N ARG A 16 -5.72 -0.21 1.42
CA ARG A 16 -4.66 0.78 1.64
C ARG A 16 -4.93 2.01 0.77
N PRO A 17 -4.34 3.18 1.12
CA PRO A 17 -4.35 4.35 0.25
C PRO A 17 -3.98 4.04 -1.20
N SER A 18 -2.86 3.34 -1.41
CA SER A 18 -2.40 2.96 -2.75
C SER A 18 -3.40 2.05 -3.47
N ASN A 19 -4.04 1.10 -2.78
CA ASN A 19 -5.09 0.27 -3.37
C ASN A 19 -6.26 1.13 -3.87
N LEU A 20 -6.76 2.05 -3.04
CA LEU A 20 -7.84 2.97 -3.41
C LEU A 20 -7.48 3.80 -4.65
N PHE A 21 -6.30 4.43 -4.63
CA PHE A 21 -5.88 5.29 -5.73
C PHE A 21 -5.62 4.50 -7.01
N MET A 22 -5.17 3.25 -6.90
CA MET A 22 -4.99 2.38 -8.05
C MET A 22 -6.33 1.91 -8.63
N THR A 23 -7.30 1.55 -7.78
CA THR A 23 -8.68 1.27 -8.19
C THR A 23 -9.32 2.49 -8.85
N ASN A 24 -9.10 3.70 -8.33
CA ASN A 24 -9.61 4.93 -8.95
C ASN A 24 -8.94 5.22 -10.31
N ALA A 25 -7.63 5.00 -10.42
CA ALA A 25 -6.91 5.19 -11.67
C ALA A 25 -7.44 4.27 -12.79
N THR A 26 -7.66 2.99 -12.48
CA THR A 26 -8.21 2.04 -13.45
C THR A 26 -9.72 2.19 -13.65
N ARG A 27 -10.47 2.66 -12.65
CA ARG A 27 -11.89 3.04 -12.82
C ARG A 27 -12.05 4.18 -13.82
N ILE A 28 -11.21 5.22 -13.72
CA ILE A 28 -11.35 6.44 -14.51
C ILE A 28 -10.74 6.28 -15.91
N TYR A 29 -9.59 5.64 -16.03
CA TYR A 29 -8.83 5.55 -17.28
C TYR A 29 -8.69 4.14 -17.84
N GLY A 30 -9.15 3.11 -17.12
CA GLY A 30 -8.91 1.73 -17.49
C GLY A 30 -7.47 1.28 -17.22
N PHE A 31 -7.24 -0.01 -17.39
CA PHE A 31 -5.92 -0.62 -17.16
C PHE A 31 -4.84 -0.11 -18.15
N ARG A 32 -5.21 0.11 -19.41
CA ARG A 32 -4.29 0.50 -20.49
C ARG A 32 -3.72 1.90 -20.29
N ASP A 33 -4.56 2.88 -20.01
CA ASP A 33 -4.12 4.27 -19.84
C ASP A 33 -3.61 4.55 -18.41
N GLY A 34 -4.07 3.79 -17.41
CA GLY A 34 -3.58 3.86 -16.03
C GLY A 34 -2.23 3.15 -15.79
N LYS A 35 -1.70 2.41 -16.79
CA LYS A 35 -0.52 1.54 -16.62
C LYS A 35 0.69 2.23 -16.01
N ASN A 36 0.97 3.47 -16.40
CA ASN A 36 2.13 4.21 -15.90
C ASN A 36 2.01 4.45 -14.39
N PHE A 37 0.81 4.81 -13.92
CA PHE A 37 0.55 4.99 -12.49
C PHE A 37 0.63 3.67 -11.72
N ILE A 38 0.09 2.58 -12.28
CA ILE A 38 0.20 1.23 -11.72
C ILE A 38 1.68 0.85 -11.57
N PHE A 39 2.48 0.98 -12.63
CA PHE A 39 3.92 0.70 -12.56
C PHE A 39 4.64 1.60 -11.55
N GLY A 40 4.24 2.87 -11.44
CA GLY A 40 4.74 3.75 -10.38
C GLY A 40 4.52 3.16 -8.99
N ILE A 41 3.31 2.69 -8.71
CA ILE A 41 2.98 2.02 -7.44
C ILE A 41 3.79 0.73 -7.28
N LEU A 42 3.84 -0.15 -8.28
CA LEU A 42 4.57 -1.41 -8.17
C LEU A 42 6.08 -1.20 -7.93
N SER A 43 6.69 -0.26 -8.66
CA SER A 43 8.09 0.13 -8.47
C SER A 43 8.33 0.77 -7.11
N GLY A 44 7.42 1.63 -6.64
CA GLY A 44 7.50 2.21 -5.29
C GLY A 44 7.40 1.16 -4.19
N PHE A 45 6.65 0.08 -4.42
CA PHE A 45 6.53 -1.04 -3.50
C PHE A 45 7.84 -1.83 -3.39
N VAL A 46 8.49 -2.11 -4.53
CA VAL A 46 9.83 -2.72 -4.54
C VAL A 46 10.87 -1.82 -3.88
N PHE A 47 10.86 -0.53 -4.21
CA PHE A 47 11.76 0.44 -3.61
C PHE A 47 11.62 0.46 -2.08
N LEU A 48 10.38 0.49 -1.56
CA LEU A 48 10.13 0.41 -0.13
C LEU A 48 10.64 -0.90 0.49
N GLY A 49 10.42 -2.05 -0.17
CA GLY A 49 10.95 -3.32 0.31
C GLY A 49 12.46 -3.34 0.45
N LEU A 50 13.18 -2.83 -0.57
CA LEU A 50 14.64 -2.76 -0.57
C LEU A 50 15.18 -1.76 0.47
N ILE A 51 14.62 -0.55 0.55
CA ILE A 51 15.09 0.45 1.50
C ILE A 51 14.80 0.05 2.94
N SER A 52 13.64 -0.57 3.21
CA SER A 52 13.32 -1.12 4.53
C SER A 52 14.25 -2.27 4.89
N TYR A 53 14.60 -3.13 3.93
CA TYR A 53 15.58 -4.19 4.15
C TYR A 53 16.93 -3.62 4.62
N ILE A 54 17.47 -2.65 3.87
CA ILE A 54 18.72 -1.97 4.21
C ILE A 54 18.61 -1.23 5.56
N ALA A 55 17.52 -0.51 5.78
CA ALA A 55 17.32 0.26 7.00
C ALA A 55 17.26 -0.63 8.25
N VAL A 56 16.53 -1.74 8.21
CA VAL A 56 16.45 -2.66 9.36
C VAL A 56 17.79 -3.36 9.57
N LEU A 57 18.53 -3.71 8.52
CA LEU A 57 19.87 -4.28 8.67
C LEU A 57 20.86 -3.33 9.35
N LEU A 58 20.87 -2.05 8.95
CA LEU A 58 21.82 -1.06 9.47
C LEU A 58 21.42 -0.50 10.83
N PHE A 59 20.12 -0.37 11.08
CA PHE A 59 19.56 0.30 12.26
C PHE A 59 18.73 -0.63 13.14
N SER A 60 19.01 -1.93 13.13
CA SER A 60 18.27 -2.94 13.90
C SER A 60 18.12 -2.57 15.39
N ASN A 61 19.21 -2.10 16.02
CA ASN A 61 19.22 -1.66 17.42
C ASN A 61 18.43 -0.37 17.67
N TYR A 62 18.14 0.41 16.63
CA TYR A 62 17.44 1.70 16.72
C TYR A 62 16.04 1.66 16.08
N ILE A 63 15.61 0.51 15.58
CA ILE A 63 14.40 0.42 14.74
C ILE A 63 13.16 0.86 15.51
N GLN A 64 13.08 0.59 16.81
CA GLN A 64 11.98 1.02 17.68
C GLN A 64 11.88 2.55 17.79
N TYR A 65 13.01 3.26 17.80
CA TYR A 65 13.05 4.73 17.81
C TYR A 65 12.65 5.34 16.48
N ILE A 66 12.77 4.59 15.37
CA ILE A 66 12.35 5.02 14.03
C ILE A 66 10.88 4.68 13.80
N GLU A 67 10.46 3.48 14.17
CA GLU A 67 9.11 2.97 13.99
C GLU A 67 8.08 3.79 14.78
N THR A 68 8.39 4.16 16.03
CA THR A 68 7.42 4.86 16.89
C THR A 68 6.99 6.21 16.31
N PRO A 69 7.90 7.15 15.95
CA PRO A 69 7.52 8.39 15.27
C PRO A 69 6.79 8.15 13.94
N LEU A 70 7.21 7.16 13.15
CA LEU A 70 6.56 6.81 11.89
C LEU A 70 5.13 6.31 12.09
N LYS A 71 4.83 5.60 13.17
CA LYS A 71 3.47 5.18 13.53
C LYS A 71 2.57 6.40 13.76
N TYR A 72 3.02 7.38 14.54
CA TYR A 72 2.26 8.62 14.77
C TYR A 72 2.10 9.47 13.51
N LEU A 73 3.16 9.66 12.72
CA LEU A 73 3.08 10.38 11.45
C LEU A 73 2.15 9.68 10.45
N GLY A 74 2.24 8.35 10.38
CA GLY A 74 1.37 7.51 9.57
C GLY A 74 -0.08 7.62 9.98
N PHE A 75 -0.36 7.58 11.28
CA PHE A 75 -1.72 7.77 11.80
C PHE A 75 -2.31 9.12 11.40
N ILE A 76 -1.60 10.22 11.64
CA ILE A 76 -2.06 11.58 11.30
C ILE A 76 -2.31 11.70 9.79
N TYR A 77 -1.39 11.16 8.97
CA TYR A 77 -1.54 11.17 7.52
C TYR A 77 -2.76 10.36 7.06
N LEU A 78 -2.99 9.18 7.61
CA LEU A 78 -4.13 8.34 7.26
C LEU A 78 -5.45 8.94 7.73
N LEU A 79 -5.49 9.62 8.88
CA LEU A 79 -6.65 10.41 9.32
C LEU A 79 -6.98 11.52 8.31
N TYR A 80 -5.97 12.30 7.94
CA TYR A 80 -6.11 13.36 6.92
C TYR A 80 -6.66 12.78 5.61
N LEU A 81 -6.09 11.66 5.16
CA LEU A 81 -6.49 11.04 3.91
C LEU A 81 -7.91 10.47 3.99
N SER A 82 -8.27 9.80 5.08
CA SER A 82 -9.62 9.28 5.33
C SER A 82 -10.65 10.41 5.26
N TYR A 83 -10.39 11.53 5.95
CA TYR A 83 -11.24 12.71 5.90
C TYR A 83 -11.40 13.27 4.48
N LYS A 84 -10.31 13.35 3.72
CA LYS A 84 -10.33 13.84 2.33
C LYS A 84 -11.13 12.92 1.40
N ILE A 85 -11.07 11.60 1.61
CA ILE A 85 -11.85 10.63 0.84
C ILE A 85 -13.33 10.71 1.23
N PHE A 86 -13.63 10.83 2.52
CA PHE A 86 -14.99 10.96 3.03
C PHE A 86 -15.70 12.21 2.50
N THR A 87 -14.97 13.33 2.42
CA THR A 87 -15.49 14.61 1.92
C THR A 87 -15.40 14.78 0.40
N SER A 88 -14.88 13.77 -0.33
CA SER A 88 -14.79 13.78 -1.79
C SER A 88 -16.19 13.87 -2.40
N THR A 89 -16.50 14.99 -3.05
CA THR A 89 -17.73 15.14 -3.84
C THR A 89 -17.71 14.31 -5.12
N ASN A 90 -18.91 13.97 -5.62
CA ASN A 90 -19.12 13.26 -6.88
C ASN A 90 -18.82 14.17 -8.09
N GLY A 91 -17.55 14.49 -8.30
CA GLY A 91 -17.05 15.06 -9.53
C GLY A 91 -16.24 14.02 -10.31
N LYS A 92 -16.31 14.05 -11.65
CA LYS A 92 -15.33 13.36 -12.50
C LYS A 92 -13.96 14.00 -12.29
N THR A 93 -13.25 13.59 -11.24
CA THR A 93 -11.88 14.03 -10.97
C THR A 93 -10.93 13.29 -11.91
N THR A 94 -10.89 13.71 -13.18
CA THR A 94 -9.91 13.24 -14.16
C THR A 94 -8.55 13.89 -13.87
N SER A 95 -7.92 13.48 -12.78
CA SER A 95 -6.58 13.95 -12.43
C SER A 95 -5.56 13.27 -13.34
N LYS A 96 -4.80 14.07 -14.10
CA LYS A 96 -3.64 13.59 -14.88
C LYS A 96 -2.64 12.83 -14.02
N ALA A 97 -2.65 13.03 -12.69
CA ALA A 97 -1.83 12.27 -11.74
C ALA A 97 -2.06 10.75 -11.85
N TYR A 98 -3.28 10.29 -12.15
CA TYR A 98 -3.59 8.86 -12.31
C TYR A 98 -3.06 8.24 -13.61
N LYS A 99 -2.38 9.02 -14.47
CA LYS A 99 -1.61 8.52 -15.62
C LYS A 99 -0.10 8.70 -15.45
N SER A 100 0.36 9.22 -14.32
CA SER A 100 1.76 9.57 -14.08
C SER A 100 2.47 8.50 -13.25
N PHE A 101 3.56 7.96 -13.80
CA PHE A 101 4.46 7.07 -13.06
C PHE A 101 4.98 7.72 -11.78
N LYS A 102 5.46 8.97 -11.90
CA LYS A 102 6.01 9.73 -10.75
C LYS A 102 4.97 9.89 -9.65
N SER A 103 3.72 10.16 -10.02
CA SER A 103 2.62 10.28 -9.04
C SER A 103 2.35 8.96 -8.33
N GLY A 104 2.31 7.83 -9.05
CA GLY A 104 2.14 6.51 -8.44
C GLY A 104 3.30 6.12 -7.52
N PHE A 105 4.53 6.38 -7.97
CA PHE A 105 5.75 6.10 -7.21
C PHE A 105 5.80 6.89 -5.90
N ILE A 106 5.64 8.22 -5.97
CA ILE A 106 5.64 9.08 -4.78
C ILE A 106 4.52 8.68 -3.83
N LEU A 107 3.33 8.40 -4.35
CA LEU A 107 2.20 7.98 -3.52
C LEU A 107 2.49 6.68 -2.77
N GLN A 108 3.12 5.71 -3.44
CA GLN A 108 3.48 4.45 -2.81
C GLN A 108 4.60 4.63 -1.78
N VAL A 109 5.63 5.42 -2.06
CA VAL A 109 6.75 5.66 -1.13
C VAL A 109 6.29 6.43 0.11
N LEU A 110 5.40 7.41 -0.04
CA LEU A 110 4.82 8.16 1.07
C LEU A 110 3.70 7.40 1.80
N ASN A 111 3.34 6.20 1.36
CA ASN A 111 2.33 5.38 2.02
C ASN A 111 2.90 4.79 3.31
N MET A 112 2.66 5.49 4.42
CA MET A 112 3.13 5.12 5.76
C MET A 112 2.70 3.71 6.17
N LYS A 113 1.54 3.21 5.71
CA LYS A 113 1.14 1.84 5.97
C LYS A 113 1.99 0.81 5.22
N SER A 114 2.42 1.13 4.01
CA SER A 114 3.33 0.25 3.27
C SER A 114 4.74 0.29 3.87
N LEU A 115 5.18 1.45 4.34
CA LEU A 115 6.46 1.60 5.03
C LEU A 115 6.50 0.77 6.32
N LEU A 116 5.49 0.90 7.19
CA LEU A 116 5.38 0.09 8.41
C LEU A 116 5.28 -1.40 8.09
N PHE A 117 4.48 -1.77 7.08
CA PHE A 117 4.39 -3.15 6.61
C PHE A 117 5.77 -3.75 6.31
N PHE A 118 6.63 -3.03 5.57
CA PHE A 118 7.95 -3.52 5.22
C PHE A 118 8.94 -3.53 6.38
N ILE A 119 8.88 -2.55 7.30
CA ILE A 119 9.69 -2.59 8.53
C ILE A 119 9.37 -3.86 9.32
N THR A 120 8.07 -4.14 9.55
CA THR A 120 7.63 -5.33 10.27
C THR A 120 7.93 -6.62 9.50
N LEU A 121 7.69 -6.65 8.19
CA LEU A 121 8.01 -7.80 7.33
C LEU A 121 9.49 -8.16 7.45
N VAL A 122 10.36 -7.17 7.27
CA VAL A 122 11.80 -7.38 7.31
C VAL A 122 12.26 -7.76 8.72
N GLY A 123 11.90 -6.96 9.72
CA GLY A 123 12.39 -7.15 11.09
C GLY A 123 11.86 -8.40 11.77
N ALA A 124 10.55 -8.63 11.72
CA ALA A 124 9.91 -9.71 12.47
C ALA A 124 9.88 -11.06 11.72
N PHE A 125 9.84 -11.04 10.38
CA PHE A 125 9.70 -12.27 9.60
C PHE A 125 10.97 -12.63 8.81
N ILE A 126 11.56 -11.69 8.08
CA ILE A 126 12.69 -12.02 7.20
C ILE A 126 14.00 -12.16 8.00
N ILE A 127 14.34 -11.22 8.88
CA ILE A 127 15.61 -11.27 9.61
C ILE A 127 15.53 -12.23 10.80
N LEU A 128 14.46 -12.18 11.58
CA LEU A 128 14.35 -12.97 12.81
C LEU A 128 14.12 -14.47 12.54
N MET A 129 13.46 -14.83 11.43
CA MET A 129 13.07 -16.22 11.17
C MET A 129 13.92 -16.92 10.09
N ALA A 130 14.76 -16.20 9.34
CA ALA A 130 15.53 -16.82 8.26
C ALA A 130 16.78 -17.55 8.78
N THR A 131 16.93 -18.81 8.38
CA THR A 131 18.12 -19.64 8.64
C THR A 131 19.11 -19.54 7.46
N GLY A 132 19.68 -18.35 7.24
CA GLY A 132 20.73 -18.11 6.22
C GLY A 132 20.37 -17.11 5.11
N SER A 133 21.40 -16.55 4.47
CA SER A 133 21.30 -15.40 3.53
C SER A 133 20.44 -15.67 2.28
N THR A 134 20.44 -16.89 1.75
CA THR A 134 19.65 -17.22 0.55
C THR A 134 18.14 -17.21 0.82
N TRP A 135 17.71 -17.63 2.01
CA TRP A 135 16.30 -17.67 2.39
C TRP A 135 15.70 -16.27 2.56
N VAL A 136 16.50 -15.32 3.05
CA VAL A 136 16.14 -13.89 3.17
C VAL A 136 15.71 -13.32 1.81
N LEU A 137 16.48 -13.58 0.76
CA LEU A 137 16.17 -13.08 -0.59
C LEU A 137 14.90 -13.73 -1.16
N ILE A 138 14.73 -15.03 -0.95
CA ILE A 138 13.54 -15.76 -1.40
C ILE A 138 12.29 -15.19 -0.70
N ASP A 139 12.33 -15.02 0.61
CA ASP A 139 11.21 -14.50 1.41
C ASP A 139 10.82 -13.08 0.98
N LEU A 140 11.81 -12.22 0.71
CA LEU A 140 11.56 -10.86 0.23
C LEU A 140 10.91 -10.87 -1.16
N VAL A 141 11.43 -11.67 -2.10
CA VAL A 141 10.89 -11.76 -3.47
C VAL A 141 9.47 -12.32 -3.45
N VAL A 142 9.22 -13.39 -2.70
CA VAL A 142 7.88 -13.98 -2.54
C VAL A 142 6.90 -12.96 -1.97
N SER A 143 7.33 -12.20 -0.95
CA SER A 143 6.51 -11.15 -0.34
C SER A 143 6.17 -10.04 -1.34
N LEU A 144 7.13 -9.63 -2.17
CA LEU A 144 6.92 -8.63 -3.22
C LEU A 144 5.91 -9.12 -4.27
N LEU A 145 6.04 -10.38 -4.71
CA LEU A 145 5.13 -10.98 -5.69
C LEU A 145 3.70 -11.08 -5.17
N ILE A 146 3.50 -11.51 -3.92
CA ILE A 146 2.17 -11.55 -3.30
C ILE A 146 1.60 -10.13 -3.17
N GLY A 147 2.41 -9.18 -2.69
CA GLY A 147 2.00 -7.78 -2.57
C GLY A 147 1.58 -7.18 -3.91
N TRP A 148 2.33 -7.47 -4.98
CA TRP A 148 1.99 -7.09 -6.35
C TRP A 148 0.70 -7.74 -6.83
N ALA A 149 0.51 -9.04 -6.60
CA ALA A 149 -0.72 -9.74 -6.97
C ALA A 149 -1.94 -9.09 -6.28
N CYS A 150 -1.87 -8.83 -4.97
CA CYS A 150 -2.92 -8.13 -4.24
C CYS A 150 -3.19 -6.73 -4.81
N LEU A 151 -2.14 -5.94 -5.08
CA LEU A 151 -2.26 -4.63 -5.71
C LEU A 151 -2.99 -4.75 -7.06
N LEU A 152 -2.55 -5.66 -7.93
CA LEU A 152 -3.15 -5.85 -9.25
C LEU A 152 -4.61 -6.31 -9.18
N ILE A 153 -5.01 -7.08 -8.15
CA ILE A 153 -6.42 -7.41 -7.91
C ILE A 153 -7.24 -6.13 -7.66
N TRP A 154 -6.74 -5.20 -6.85
CA TRP A 154 -7.41 -3.90 -6.63
C TRP A 154 -7.45 -3.04 -7.89
N ALA A 155 -6.39 -3.04 -8.69
CA ALA A 155 -6.39 -2.38 -10.00
C ALA A 155 -7.45 -3.01 -10.93
N PHE A 156 -7.55 -4.34 -10.93
CA PHE A 156 -8.44 -5.08 -11.82
C PHE A 156 -9.90 -4.84 -11.45
N ALA A 157 -10.21 -4.90 -10.15
CA ALA A 157 -11.51 -4.54 -9.61
C ALA A 157 -11.96 -3.14 -10.07
N GLY A 158 -11.06 -2.16 -10.08
CA GLY A 158 -11.36 -0.81 -10.56
C GLY A 158 -11.75 -0.75 -12.03
N SER A 159 -11.10 -1.56 -12.88
CA SER A 159 -11.41 -1.62 -14.32
C SER A 159 -12.69 -2.39 -14.61
N VAL A 160 -12.95 -3.50 -13.90
CA VAL A 160 -14.11 -4.38 -14.14
C VAL A 160 -15.38 -3.81 -13.53
N LEU A 161 -15.30 -3.26 -12.32
CA LEU A 161 -16.45 -2.71 -11.60
C LEU A 161 -16.62 -1.21 -11.88
N ASN A 162 -16.08 -0.70 -12.98
CA ASN A 162 -15.98 0.74 -13.23
C ASN A 162 -17.33 1.45 -13.22
N GLU A 163 -18.34 0.91 -13.90
CA GLU A 163 -19.71 1.45 -13.98
C GLU A 163 -20.38 1.41 -12.60
N TRP A 164 -20.27 0.27 -11.91
CA TRP A 164 -20.85 0.09 -10.58
C TRP A 164 -20.22 1.03 -9.55
N LEU A 165 -18.89 1.14 -9.52
CA LEU A 165 -18.13 2.04 -8.66
C LEU A 165 -18.39 3.51 -8.98
N THR A 166 -18.67 3.84 -10.24
CA THR A 166 -19.02 5.21 -10.65
C THR A 166 -20.44 5.56 -10.19
N ARG A 167 -21.39 4.63 -10.32
CA ARG A 167 -22.78 4.82 -9.84
C ARG A 167 -22.84 4.95 -8.31
N HIS A 168 -22.01 4.19 -7.58
CA HIS A 168 -22.00 4.17 -6.12
C HIS A 168 -20.76 4.86 -5.52
N GLN A 169 -20.22 5.88 -6.22
CA GLN A 169 -18.95 6.52 -5.84
C GLN A 169 -18.94 7.03 -4.39
N THR A 170 -20.03 7.64 -3.93
CA THR A 170 -20.13 8.14 -2.55
C THR A 170 -20.06 7.00 -1.54
N ALA A 171 -20.83 5.94 -1.74
CA ALA A 171 -20.82 4.78 -0.84
C ALA A 171 -19.44 4.10 -0.84
N PHE A 172 -18.84 3.91 -2.01
CA PHE A 172 -17.49 3.36 -2.13
C PHE A 172 -16.46 4.22 -1.39
N ASN A 173 -16.49 5.55 -1.57
CA ASN A 173 -15.59 6.46 -0.88
C ASN A 173 -15.78 6.41 0.65
N ILE A 174 -17.02 6.37 1.14
CA ILE A 174 -17.31 6.25 2.58
C ILE A 174 -16.73 4.95 3.12
N VAL A 175 -17.00 3.81 2.47
CA VAL A 175 -16.47 2.50 2.88
C VAL A 175 -14.95 2.52 2.89
N MET A 176 -14.30 3.05 1.85
CA MET A 176 -12.84 3.14 1.78
C MET A 176 -12.25 4.10 2.82
N ALA A 177 -12.92 5.21 3.12
CA ALA A 177 -12.52 6.12 4.19
C ALA A 177 -12.58 5.45 5.56
N LEU A 178 -13.65 4.71 5.85
CA LEU A 178 -13.80 3.94 7.09
C LEU A 178 -12.76 2.83 7.20
N LEU A 179 -12.47 2.12 6.10
CA LEU A 179 -11.44 1.08 6.08
C LEU A 179 -10.04 1.67 6.27
N ILE A 180 -9.75 2.84 5.69
CA ILE A 180 -8.49 3.57 5.91
C ILE A 180 -8.38 4.08 7.35
N LEU A 181 -9.49 4.56 7.93
CA LEU A 181 -9.56 4.98 9.33
C LEU A 181 -9.29 3.81 10.28
N TYR A 182 -9.97 2.68 10.07
CA TYR A 182 -9.71 1.44 10.81
C TYR A 182 -8.24 1.02 10.67
N SER A 183 -7.72 1.08 9.44
CA SER A 183 -6.33 0.81 9.12
C SER A 183 -5.34 1.75 9.83
N ALA A 184 -5.72 2.99 10.13
CA ALA A 184 -4.91 3.94 10.89
C ALA A 184 -4.91 3.56 12.38
N ILE A 185 -6.07 3.21 12.94
CA ILE A 185 -6.22 2.77 14.33
C ILE A 185 -5.44 1.47 14.57
N SER A 186 -5.49 0.54 13.61
CA SER A 186 -4.77 -0.74 13.67
C SER A 186 -3.24 -0.63 13.64
N ILE A 187 -2.67 0.58 13.55
CA ILE A 187 -1.22 0.78 13.66
C ILE A 187 -0.74 0.65 15.12
N PHE A 188 -1.63 0.92 16.07
CA PHE A 188 -1.32 0.94 17.51
C PHE A 188 -1.86 -0.28 18.27
N ILE A 189 -2.61 -1.15 17.58
CA ILE A 189 -3.12 -2.42 18.09
C ILE A 189 -2.20 -3.52 17.56
#